data_AF-A0A3M1AMH7-F1
#
_entry.id   AF-A0A3M1AMH7-F1
#
_cell.length_a   1.000
_cell.length_b   1.000
_cell.length_c   1.000
_cell.angle_alpha   90.00
_cell.angle_beta   90.00
_cell.angle_gamma   90.00
#
_symmetry.space_group_name_H-M   'P 1'
#
loop_
_entity.id
_entity.type
_entity.pdbx_description
1 polymer ?
#
loop_
_entity_poly.entity_id
_entity_poly.type
_entity_poly.pdbx_seq_one_letter_code
_entity_poly.pdbx_strand_id
1 'polypeptide(L)' 'PKSISQVQLYSITGKLMNTVVASQNTERMNVVTSELPAGIYLLRIHTDDGVFGSRIVVQK' A
#
# COMPACT_ATOMS: atom_id res chain seq x y z
N PRO A 1 -6.05 16.42 10.43
CA PRO A 1 -6.15 14.97 10.17
C PRO A 1 -5.46 14.63 8.85
N LYS A 2 -4.44 13.75 8.87
CA LYS A 2 -3.61 13.46 7.68
C LYS A 2 -4.42 12.63 6.69
N SER A 3 -4.58 13.11 5.47
CA SER A 3 -5.39 12.44 4.46
C SER A 3 -4.54 11.51 3.61
N ILE A 4 -4.97 10.25 3.48
CA ILE A 4 -4.37 9.27 2.56
C ILE A 4 -4.86 9.60 1.14
N SER A 5 -3.93 9.80 0.21
CA SER A 5 -4.22 10.05 -1.20
C SER A 5 -4.13 8.78 -2.05
N GLN A 6 -3.13 7.93 -1.79
CA GLN A 6 -2.97 6.66 -2.47
C GLN A 6 -2.19 5.65 -1.62
N VAL A 7 -2.44 4.36 -1.85
CA VAL A 7 -1.66 3.26 -1.32
C VAL A 7 -1.16 2.39 -2.46
N GLN A 8 0.14 2.09 -2.45
CA GLN A 8 0.82 1.30 -3.47
C GLN A 8 1.45 0.07 -2.83
N LEU A 9 1.29 -1.09 -3.47
CA LEU A 9 1.93 -2.33 -3.07
C LEU A 9 2.99 -2.72 -4.10
N TYR A 10 4.19 -3.03 -3.64
CA TYR A 10 5.31 -3.46 -4.45
C TYR A 10 5.79 -4.86 -4.06
N SER A 11 6.27 -5.63 -5.04
CA SER A 11 7.03 -6.86 -4.79
C SER A 11 8.41 -6.53 -4.20
N ILE A 12 9.11 -7.55 -3.69
CA ILE A 12 10.50 -7.42 -3.21
C ILE A 12 11.48 -6.92 -4.28
N THR A 13 11.16 -7.15 -5.56
CA THR A 13 11.97 -6.67 -6.70
C THR A 13 11.67 -5.22 -7.09
N GLY A 14 10.76 -4.55 -6.37
CA GLY A 14 10.35 -3.17 -6.66
C GLY A 14 9.30 -3.05 -7.76
N LYS A 15 8.74 -4.15 -8.25
CA LYS A 15 7.63 -4.12 -9.22
C LYS A 15 6.37 -3.61 -8.53
N LEU A 16 5.73 -2.58 -9.07
CA LEU A 16 4.41 -2.13 -8.61
C LEU A 16 3.37 -3.20 -8.93
N MET A 17 2.65 -3.64 -7.91
CA MET A 17 1.69 -4.75 -7.97
C MET A 17 0.25 -4.27 -7.88
N ASN A 18 -0.02 -3.27 -7.03
CA ASN A 18 -1.34 -2.68 -6.90
C ASN A 18 -1.24 -1.19 -6.54
N THR A 19 -2.23 -0.40 -6.95
CA THR A 19 -2.42 0.99 -6.51
C THR A 19 -3.90 1.20 -6.21
N VAL A 20 -4.18 1.73 -5.03
CA VAL A 20 -5.52 2.17 -4.61
C VAL A 20 -5.46 3.66 -4.37
N VAL A 21 -6.33 4.42 -5.04
CA VAL A 21 -6.40 5.88 -4.92
C VAL A 21 -7.64 6.24 -4.14
N ALA A 22 -7.52 7.24 -3.26
CA ALA A 22 -8.64 7.72 -2.48
C ALA A 22 -9.60 8.51 -3.38
N SER A 23 -10.89 8.21 -3.30
CA SER A 23 -11.93 8.98 -3.98
C SER A 23 -12.29 10.28 -3.23
N GLN A 24 -11.92 10.36 -1.95
CA GLN A 24 -12.19 11.46 -1.03
C GLN A 24 -11.16 11.48 0.09
N ASN A 25 -11.10 12.57 0.85
CA ASN A 25 -10.22 12.65 2.01
C ASN A 25 -10.56 11.55 3.03
N THR A 26 -9.57 10.73 3.37
CA THR A 26 -9.76 9.59 4.27
C THR A 26 -8.51 9.32 5.09
N GLU A 27 -8.70 8.90 6.33
CA GLU A 27 -7.63 8.42 7.22
C GLU A 27 -7.48 6.90 7.17
N ARG A 28 -8.40 6.20 6.47
CA ARG A 28 -8.44 4.74 6.36
C ARG A 28 -8.72 4.32 4.93
N MET A 29 -8.03 3.30 4.45
CA MET A 29 -8.22 2.75 3.11
C MET A 29 -8.16 1.23 3.15
N ASN A 30 -9.16 0.60 2.54
CA ASN A 30 -9.16 -0.84 2.34
C ASN A 30 -8.38 -1.15 1.06
N VAL A 31 -7.29 -1.89 1.19
CA VAL A 31 -6.49 -2.35 0.05
C VAL A 31 -6.78 -3.82 -0.16
N VAL A 32 -7.61 -4.11 -1.15
CA VAL A 32 -7.92 -5.48 -1.54
C VAL A 32 -6.95 -5.89 -2.65
N THR A 33 -6.25 -7.01 -2.44
CA THR A 33 -5.39 -7.63 -3.45
C THR A 33 -5.90 -9.04 -3.72
N SER A 34 -5.62 -9.55 -4.91
CA SER A 34 -5.66 -10.99 -5.16
C SER A 34 -4.72 -11.72 -4.18
N GLU A 35 -4.89 -13.04 -4.05
CA GLU A 35 -4.06 -13.88 -3.18
C GLU A 35 -2.56 -13.63 -3.46
N LEU A 36 -1.85 -13.12 -2.44
CA LEU A 36 -0.43 -12.85 -2.54
C LEU A 36 0.34 -14.13 -2.22
N PRO A 37 1.27 -14.57 -3.09
CA PRO A 37 2.19 -15.64 -2.76
C PRO A 37 2.97 -15.35 -1.47
N ALA A 38 3.48 -16.40 -0.82
CA ALA A 38 4.39 -16.24 0.29
C ALA A 38 5.63 -15.46 -0.16
N GLY A 39 6.02 -14.45 0.63
CA GLY A 39 7.09 -13.55 0.25
C GLY A 39 7.09 -12.23 1.01
N ILE A 40 8.00 -11.35 0.61
CA ILE A 40 8.14 -10.01 1.19
C ILE A 40 7.63 -8.97 0.19
N TYR A 41 6.89 -8.00 0.70
CA TYR A 41 6.30 -6.91 -0.06
C TYR A 41 6.54 -5.58 0.63
N LEU A 42 6.47 -4.50 -0.13
CA LEU A 42 6.57 -3.13 0.37
C LEU A 42 5.26 -2.40 0.11
N LEU A 43 4.65 -1.87 1.17
CA LEU A 43 3.50 -0.98 1.10
C LEU A 43 4.00 0.47 1.19
N ARG A 44 3.54 1.33 0.29
CA ARG A 44 3.75 2.78 0.36
C ARG A 44 2.40 3.48 0.51
N ILE A 45 2.26 4.29 1.55
CA ILE A 45 1.07 5.08 1.83
C ILE A 45 1.44 6.54 1.60
N HIS A 46 0.82 7.15 0.61
CA HIS A 46 1.00 8.57 0.32
C HIS A 46 -0.08 9.34 1.07
N THR A 47 0.37 10.37 1.76
CA THR A 47 -0.46 11.31 2.50
C THR A 47 -0.15 12.72 2.02
N ASP A 48 -0.98 13.68 2.43
CA ASP A 48 -0.71 15.12 2.30
C ASP A 48 0.67 15.54 2.86
N ASP A 49 1.10 14.91 3.95
CA ASP A 49 2.36 15.24 4.65
C ASP A 49 3.60 14.49 4.12
N GLY A 50 3.42 13.55 3.19
CA GLY A 50 4.52 12.75 2.63
C GLY A 50 4.20 11.27 2.48
N VAL A 51 5.25 10.44 2.37
CA VAL A 51 5.13 9.01 2.05
C VAL A 51 5.64 8.15 3.20
N PHE A 52 4.79 7.24 3.67
CA PHE A 52 5.14 6.23 4.65
C PHE A 52 5.38 4.88 3.96
N GLY A 53 6.43 4.18 4.35
CA GLY A 53 6.74 2.83 3.86
C GLY A 53 6.59 1.79 4.96
N SER A 54 6.02 0.63 4.64
CA SER A 54 5.95 -0.52 5.54
C SER A 54 6.28 -1.81 4.82
N ARG A 55 6.96 -2.73 5.50
CA ARG A 55 7.30 -4.06 4.98
C ARG A 55 6.23 -5.06 5.42
N ILE A 56 5.72 -5.84 4.47
CA ILE A 56 4.75 -6.92 4.71
C ILE A 56 5.44 -8.25 4.43
N VAL A 57 5.25 -9.22 5.32
CA VAL A 57 5.71 -10.60 5.14
C VAL A 57 4.48 -11.49 5.09
N VAL A 58 4.29 -12.17 3.95
CA VAL A 58 3.21 -13.14 3.76
C VAL A 58 3.78 -14.53 3.95
N GLN A 59 3.22 -15.27 4.91
CA GLN A 59 3.54 -16.67 5.19
C GLN A 59 2.27 -17.50 4.98
N LYS A 60 2.43 -18.74 4.48
CA LYS A 60 1.35 -19.72 4.36
C LYS A 60 1.22 -20.53 5.63
#